data_AF-A0AA88ZE84-F1
#
_entry.id   AF-A0AA88ZE84-F1
#
_cell.length_a   1.000
_cell.length_b   1.000
_cell.length_c   1.000
_cell.angle_alpha   90.00
_cell.angle_beta   90.00
_cell.angle_gamma   90.00
#
_symmetry.space_group_name_H-M   'P 1'
#
loop_
_entity.id
_entity.type
_entity.pdbx_description
1 polymer ?
#
loop_
_entity_poly.entity_id
_entity_poly.type
_entity_poly.pdbx_seq_one_letter_code
_entity_poly.pdbx_strand_id
1 'polypeptide(L)'
;MKKYLIIALFVFAGTTTLSAQQDAQYTQYMYNTISVNPAYAGSRGVLSIAALHRSQWVGLDGAPTTQTLNLHTPVSRRVGLGLSIVNDEIGNGTNQDTYFDAAFSYTIPTSEEGKLSFGLKAGGHFLNIDFSKLRNYGAESNLPNVDNKFSPNFGAGVYYHTDNFYSGLSVPNFLQTEHFDSAGTDSSSFLAEERLNIYFITGYVFDLNPNLKFKPAGLVKAVKGAPLQIDVSANFLINDKFS
;
A
#
# COMPACT_ATOMS: atom_id res chain seq x y z
N MET A 1 42.70 4.92 6.14
CA MET A 1 41.65 5.92 6.51
C MET A 1 40.27 5.57 5.93
N LYS A 2 40.11 5.31 4.62
CA LYS A 2 38.80 4.95 4.02
C LYS A 2 38.11 3.68 4.60
N LYS A 3 38.88 2.67 5.03
CA LYS A 3 38.32 1.41 5.60
C LYS A 3 37.69 1.57 7.00
N TYR A 4 38.21 2.47 7.83
CA TYR A 4 37.67 2.73 9.17
C TYR A 4 36.40 3.57 9.14
N LEU A 5 36.19 4.35 8.08
CA LEU A 5 35.00 5.16 7.88
C LEU A 5 33.76 4.30 7.55
N ILE A 6 33.96 3.18 6.85
CA ILE A 6 32.91 2.19 6.55
C ILE A 6 32.50 1.43 7.81
N ILE A 7 33.46 1.10 8.67
CA ILE A 7 33.21 0.41 9.95
C ILE A 7 32.49 1.35 10.93
N ALA A 8 32.88 2.63 10.98
CA ALA A 8 32.18 3.64 11.79
C ALA A 8 30.73 3.88 11.31
N LEU A 9 30.48 3.83 10.00
CA LEU A 9 29.13 3.96 9.43
C LEU A 9 28.23 2.76 9.78
N PHE A 10 28.79 1.55 9.83
CA PHE A 10 28.06 0.33 10.21
C PHE A 10 27.75 0.24 11.71
N VAL A 11 28.60 0.81 12.56
CA VAL A 11 28.39 0.80 14.02
C VAL A 11 27.34 1.83 14.45
N PHE A 12 27.15 2.92 13.70
CA PHE A 12 26.13 3.93 14.01
C PHE A 12 24.71 3.55 13.56
N ALA A 13 24.55 2.53 12.71
CA ALA A 13 23.26 2.06 12.21
C ALA A 13 22.49 1.16 13.21
N GLY A 14 23.09 0.82 14.36
CA GLY A 14 22.58 -0.22 15.27
C GLY A 14 21.72 0.26 16.44
N THR A 15 21.41 1.56 16.60
CA THR A 15 20.79 2.09 17.84
C THR A 15 19.45 2.76 17.63
N THR A 16 18.55 2.18 16.84
CA THR A 16 17.14 2.62 16.81
C THR A 16 16.27 1.60 17.53
N THR A 17 15.62 2.05 18.60
CA THR A 17 14.56 1.33 19.30
C THR A 17 13.43 0.99 18.32
N LEU A 18 13.30 -0.31 18.02
CA LEU A 18 12.23 -0.86 17.21
C LEU A 18 10.94 -0.86 18.04
N SER A 19 10.07 0.13 17.81
CA SER A 19 8.65 0.01 18.16
C SER A 19 7.95 -0.72 17.03
N ALA A 20 7.70 -2.01 17.22
CA ALA A 20 7.00 -2.85 16.25
C ALA A 20 5.48 -2.62 16.36
N GLN A 21 4.98 -1.64 15.63
CA GLN A 21 3.59 -1.63 15.16
C GLN A 21 3.68 -1.54 13.64
N GLN A 22 3.31 -2.63 12.97
CA GLN A 22 3.41 -2.77 11.53
C GLN A 22 2.01 -2.66 10.93
N ASP A 23 1.71 -1.52 10.30
CA ASP A 23 0.62 -1.46 9.32
C ASP A 23 0.90 -2.47 8.21
N ALA A 24 -0.14 -2.97 7.54
CA ALA A 24 0.00 -3.75 6.31
C ALA A 24 0.96 -3.02 5.34
N GLN A 25 2.17 -3.56 5.19
CA GLN A 25 3.15 -3.05 4.25
C GLN A 25 2.78 -3.54 2.86
N TYR A 26 2.78 -2.68 1.85
CA TYR A 26 2.60 -3.08 0.46
C TYR A 26 3.95 -3.38 -0.20
N THR A 27 4.57 -4.50 0.17
CA THR A 27 5.59 -5.10 -0.71
C THR A 27 4.90 -5.40 -2.04
N GLN A 28 5.51 -5.00 -3.17
CA GLN A 28 4.96 -5.09 -4.55
C GLN A 28 4.00 -3.98 -5.02
N TYR A 29 4.13 -2.74 -4.52
CA TYR A 29 3.38 -1.58 -5.03
C TYR A 29 3.41 -1.39 -6.57
N MET A 30 4.47 -1.88 -7.25
CA MET A 30 4.59 -1.86 -8.71
C MET A 30 3.51 -2.68 -9.43
N TYR A 31 2.97 -3.71 -8.78
CA TYR A 31 1.90 -4.55 -9.32
C TYR A 31 0.52 -4.10 -8.84
N ASN A 32 0.45 -3.28 -7.78
CA ASN A 32 -0.77 -2.71 -7.24
C ASN A 32 -0.72 -1.17 -7.13
N THR A 33 -0.45 -0.51 -8.25
CA THR A 33 -0.28 0.96 -8.24
C THR A 33 -1.59 1.70 -8.01
N ILE A 34 -2.75 1.11 -8.33
CA ILE A 34 -4.06 1.74 -8.13
C ILE A 34 -4.41 1.92 -6.63
N SER A 35 -4.06 0.95 -5.77
CA SER A 35 -4.26 1.10 -4.32
C SER A 35 -3.33 2.15 -3.71
N VAL A 36 -2.16 2.40 -4.34
CA VAL A 36 -1.22 3.43 -3.89
C VAL A 36 -1.58 4.81 -4.42
N ASN A 37 -2.02 4.93 -5.68
CA ASN A 37 -2.37 6.19 -6.28
C ASN A 37 -3.61 6.05 -7.18
N PRO A 38 -4.78 6.60 -6.79
CA PRO A 38 -6.00 6.46 -7.58
C PRO A 38 -5.90 7.14 -8.96
N ALA A 39 -4.96 8.08 -9.16
CA ALA A 39 -4.73 8.72 -10.45
C ALA A 39 -4.11 7.78 -11.49
N TYR A 40 -3.67 6.59 -11.08
CA TYR A 40 -3.20 5.54 -11.97
C TYR A 40 -4.33 4.87 -12.77
N ALA A 41 -5.58 4.95 -12.31
CA ALA A 41 -6.71 4.27 -12.95
C ALA A 41 -6.79 4.62 -14.45
N GLY A 42 -6.90 3.60 -15.30
CA GLY A 42 -6.97 3.77 -16.76
C GLY A 42 -5.67 4.22 -17.48
N SER A 43 -4.57 4.46 -16.75
CA SER A 43 -3.30 4.93 -17.33
C SER A 43 -2.68 3.99 -18.38
N ARG A 44 -2.96 2.67 -18.27
CA ARG A 44 -2.50 1.65 -19.22
C ARG A 44 -3.21 1.71 -20.59
N GLY A 45 -4.25 2.54 -20.75
CA GLY A 45 -4.96 2.68 -22.02
C GLY A 45 -5.84 1.48 -22.42
N VAL A 46 -5.91 0.43 -21.59
CA VAL A 46 -6.71 -0.77 -21.80
C VAL A 46 -7.36 -1.23 -20.49
N LEU A 47 -8.40 -2.06 -20.60
CA LEU A 47 -8.92 -2.81 -19.45
C LEU A 47 -7.79 -3.66 -18.86
N SER A 48 -7.51 -3.45 -17.58
CA SER A 48 -6.47 -4.13 -16.84
C SER A 48 -7.08 -4.79 -15.62
N ILE A 49 -6.79 -6.08 -15.46
CA ILE A 49 -7.22 -6.89 -14.32
C ILE A 49 -5.95 -7.46 -13.68
N ALA A 50 -5.82 -7.31 -12.37
CA ALA A 50 -4.70 -7.84 -11.62
C ALA A 50 -5.22 -8.54 -10.37
N ALA A 51 -4.81 -9.78 -10.17
CA ALA A 51 -5.04 -10.54 -8.95
C ALA A 51 -3.68 -10.84 -8.30
N LEU A 52 -3.58 -10.61 -7.00
CA LEU A 52 -2.37 -10.87 -6.23
C LEU A 52 -2.74 -11.64 -4.97
N HIS A 53 -2.00 -12.71 -4.69
CA HIS A 53 -2.03 -13.39 -3.41
C HIS A 53 -0.65 -13.30 -2.79
N ARG A 54 -0.59 -12.87 -1.53
CA ARG A 54 0.64 -12.78 -0.77
C ARG A 54 0.48 -13.49 0.56
N SER A 55 1.27 -14.53 0.77
CA SER A 55 1.46 -15.14 2.09
C SER A 55 2.80 -14.69 2.64
N GLN A 56 2.80 -14.13 3.86
CA GLN A 56 4.03 -13.78 4.56
C GLN A 56 4.35 -14.85 5.61
N TRP A 57 5.62 -14.98 5.99
CA TRP A 57 6.04 -15.88 7.07
C TRP A 57 5.52 -17.32 6.95
N VAL A 58 5.56 -17.86 5.72
CA VAL A 58 5.02 -19.17 5.38
C VAL A 58 5.58 -20.24 6.32
N GLY A 59 4.69 -21.04 6.91
CA GLY A 59 5.03 -22.07 7.90
C GLY A 59 4.83 -21.65 9.35
N LEU A 60 4.55 -20.37 9.62
CA LEU A 60 4.03 -19.93 10.91
C LEU A 60 2.50 -20.01 10.91
N ASP A 61 1.94 -20.57 11.99
CA ASP A 61 0.49 -20.62 12.19
C ASP A 61 -0.04 -19.20 12.45
N GLY A 62 -1.15 -18.85 11.80
CA GLY A 62 -1.73 -17.51 11.84
C GLY A 62 -0.93 -16.42 11.11
N ALA A 63 -0.03 -16.79 10.20
CA ALA A 63 0.74 -15.82 9.43
C ALA A 63 -0.15 -14.94 8.51
N PRO A 64 0.24 -13.67 8.24
CA PRO A 64 -0.52 -12.77 7.39
C PRO A 64 -0.71 -13.28 5.96
N THR A 65 -1.95 -13.17 5.48
CA THR A 65 -2.29 -13.40 4.08
C THR A 65 -3.08 -12.23 3.52
N THR A 66 -2.63 -11.71 2.38
CA THR A 66 -3.29 -10.60 1.69
C THR A 66 -3.70 -11.04 0.29
N GLN A 67 -4.94 -10.77 -0.07
CA GLN A 67 -5.49 -11.00 -1.40
C GLN A 67 -5.91 -9.66 -1.98
N THR A 68 -5.60 -9.44 -3.25
CA THR A 68 -5.98 -8.21 -3.95
C THR A 68 -6.56 -8.56 -5.29
N LEU A 69 -7.69 -7.93 -5.61
CA LEU A 69 -8.26 -7.91 -6.94
C LEU A 69 -8.45 -6.46 -7.38
N ASN A 70 -7.77 -6.10 -8.47
CA ASN A 70 -7.88 -4.80 -9.09
C ASN A 70 -8.44 -4.92 -10.49
N LEU A 71 -9.32 -4.01 -10.83
CA LEU A 71 -9.85 -3.86 -12.17
C LEU A 71 -9.88 -2.38 -12.52
N HIS A 72 -9.26 -1.97 -13.61
CA HIS A 72 -9.35 -0.58 -14.05
C HIS A 72 -9.30 -0.45 -15.57
N THR A 73 -9.96 0.56 -16.10
CA THR A 73 -10.07 0.79 -17.55
C THR A 73 -10.16 2.28 -17.85
N PRO A 74 -9.59 2.75 -18.97
CA PRO A 74 -10.04 4.02 -19.53
C PRO A 74 -11.48 3.87 -20.04
N VAL A 75 -12.34 4.81 -19.68
CA VAL A 75 -13.71 4.92 -20.21
C VAL A 75 -13.78 5.98 -21.31
N SER A 76 -12.88 6.96 -21.27
CA SER A 76 -12.65 7.90 -22.37
C SER A 76 -11.17 8.21 -22.51
N ARG A 77 -10.79 9.06 -23.48
CA ARG A 77 -9.41 9.54 -23.65
C ARG A 77 -8.84 10.22 -22.40
N ARG A 78 -9.71 10.78 -21.54
CA ARG A 78 -9.31 11.55 -20.36
C ARG A 78 -9.86 11.00 -19.06
N VAL A 79 -10.67 9.94 -19.08
CA VAL A 79 -11.34 9.43 -17.88
C VAL A 79 -10.98 7.96 -17.70
N GLY A 80 -10.47 7.62 -16.51
CA GLY A 80 -10.28 6.25 -16.06
C GLY A 80 -11.16 5.94 -14.86
N LEU A 81 -11.63 4.71 -14.81
CA LEU A 81 -12.31 4.15 -13.65
C LEU A 81 -11.56 2.92 -13.16
N GLY A 82 -11.63 2.66 -11.86
CA GLY A 82 -11.12 1.43 -11.29
C GLY A 82 -11.85 1.00 -10.03
N LEU A 83 -11.72 -0.28 -9.74
CA LEU A 83 -12.20 -0.96 -8.54
C LEU A 83 -11.03 -1.72 -7.93
N SER A 84 -10.92 -1.66 -6.62
CA SER A 84 -9.93 -2.40 -5.84
C SER A 84 -10.63 -3.08 -4.67
N ILE A 85 -10.42 -4.38 -4.55
CA ILE A 85 -10.87 -5.17 -3.41
C ILE A 85 -9.62 -5.77 -2.79
N VAL A 86 -9.40 -5.49 -1.52
CA VAL A 86 -8.28 -6.05 -0.76
C VAL A 86 -8.86 -6.76 0.45
N ASN A 87 -8.52 -8.03 0.61
CA ASN A 87 -8.83 -8.80 1.80
C ASN A 87 -7.51 -9.13 2.49
N ASP A 88 -7.37 -8.68 3.72
CA ASP A 88 -6.22 -8.95 4.57
C ASP A 88 -6.67 -9.77 5.77
N GLU A 89 -5.92 -10.83 6.07
CA GLU A 89 -6.18 -11.71 7.20
C GLU A 89 -4.89 -11.94 7.98
N ILE A 90 -4.98 -11.79 9.30
CA ILE A 90 -3.88 -12.01 10.24
C ILE A 90 -4.38 -12.88 11.40
N GLY A 91 -3.57 -13.84 11.84
CA GLY A 91 -3.86 -14.64 13.03
C GLY A 91 -4.94 -15.70 12.84
N ASN A 92 -5.03 -16.33 11.66
CA ASN A 92 -5.97 -17.42 11.36
C ASN A 92 -7.43 -17.01 11.62
N GLY A 93 -7.86 -15.94 10.97
CA GLY A 93 -9.20 -15.36 11.14
C GLY A 93 -9.42 -14.61 12.45
N THR A 94 -8.37 -14.20 13.15
CA THR A 94 -8.45 -13.30 14.32
C THR A 94 -8.72 -11.87 13.89
N ASN A 95 -7.99 -11.37 12.89
CA ASN A 95 -8.20 -10.05 12.30
C ASN A 95 -8.45 -10.22 10.81
N GLN A 96 -9.60 -9.78 10.35
CA GLN A 96 -10.00 -9.80 8.96
C GLN A 96 -10.43 -8.39 8.56
N ASP A 97 -9.75 -7.85 7.55
CA ASP A 97 -10.00 -6.50 7.08
C ASP A 97 -10.22 -6.53 5.56
N THR A 98 -11.39 -6.07 5.12
CA THR A 98 -11.76 -6.09 3.70
C THR A 98 -12.07 -4.70 3.20
N TYR A 99 -11.19 -4.20 2.33
CA TYR A 99 -11.27 -2.91 1.66
C TYR A 99 -12.03 -3.02 0.35
N PHE A 100 -12.92 -2.06 0.11
CA PHE A 100 -13.63 -1.88 -1.14
C PHE A 100 -13.48 -0.43 -1.59
N ASP A 101 -12.79 -0.23 -2.71
CA ASP A 101 -12.48 1.10 -3.22
C ASP A 101 -12.88 1.24 -4.69
N ALA A 102 -13.49 2.38 -5.00
CA ALA A 102 -13.67 2.87 -6.35
C ALA A 102 -12.72 4.04 -6.61
N ALA A 103 -12.06 4.03 -7.76
CA ALA A 103 -11.16 5.07 -8.21
C ALA A 103 -11.69 5.74 -9.46
N PHE A 104 -11.61 7.06 -9.50
CA PHE A 104 -11.87 7.89 -10.66
C PHE A 104 -10.59 8.66 -11.00
N SER A 105 -10.21 8.69 -12.27
CA SER A 105 -9.09 9.51 -12.74
C SER A 105 -9.48 10.41 -13.90
N TYR A 106 -8.92 11.61 -13.92
CA TYR A 106 -8.99 12.56 -15.02
C TYR A 106 -7.60 12.91 -15.54
N THR A 107 -7.30 12.56 -16.79
CA THR A 107 -6.01 12.76 -17.46
C THR A 107 -6.01 14.01 -18.33
N ILE A 108 -5.04 14.88 -18.10
CA ILE A 108 -4.71 16.04 -18.93
C ILE A 108 -3.42 15.71 -19.71
N PRO A 109 -3.48 15.62 -21.05
CA PRO A 109 -2.28 15.54 -21.87
C PRO A 109 -1.48 16.84 -21.75
N THR A 110 -0.23 16.74 -21.31
CA THR A 110 0.69 17.90 -21.19
C THR A 110 1.59 18.05 -22.41
N SER A 111 1.82 16.96 -23.14
CA SER A 111 2.53 16.91 -24.43
C SER A 111 2.04 15.71 -25.25
N GLU A 112 2.70 15.38 -26.37
CA GLU A 112 2.35 14.18 -27.16
C GLU A 112 2.54 12.89 -26.35
N GLU A 113 3.59 12.84 -25.53
CA GLU A 113 3.94 11.67 -24.70
C GLU A 113 3.53 11.84 -23.22
N GLY A 114 3.50 13.08 -22.72
CA GLY A 114 3.28 13.40 -21.31
C GLY A 114 1.81 13.49 -20.93
N LYS A 115 1.44 12.81 -19.84
CA LYS A 115 0.08 12.76 -19.30
C LYS A 115 0.10 13.02 -17.80
N LEU A 116 -0.66 14.02 -17.36
CA LEU A 116 -0.86 14.33 -15.95
C LEU A 116 -2.29 13.94 -15.54
N SER A 117 -2.41 12.97 -14.65
CA SER A 117 -3.68 12.46 -14.14
C SER A 117 -3.93 12.95 -12.72
N PHE A 118 -5.18 13.30 -12.44
CA PHE A 118 -5.70 13.56 -11.10
C PHE A 118 -6.66 12.44 -10.75
N GLY A 119 -6.58 11.93 -9.53
CA GLY A 119 -7.35 10.78 -9.10
C GLY A 119 -8.06 11.03 -7.79
N LEU A 120 -9.27 10.49 -7.68
CA LEU A 120 -10.04 10.42 -6.45
C LEU A 120 -10.35 8.95 -6.16
N LYS A 121 -10.30 8.59 -4.89
CA LYS A 121 -10.72 7.29 -4.36
C LYS A 121 -11.89 7.51 -3.42
N ALA A 122 -12.90 6.66 -3.49
CA ALA A 122 -13.98 6.59 -2.52
C ALA A 122 -14.26 5.13 -2.20
N GLY A 123 -14.40 4.82 -0.92
CA GLY A 123 -14.53 3.43 -0.48
C GLY A 123 -14.65 3.33 1.03
N GLY A 124 -14.17 2.22 1.55
CA GLY A 124 -14.12 1.94 2.97
C GLY A 124 -13.67 0.52 3.22
N HIS A 125 -13.54 0.15 4.48
CA HIS A 125 -13.20 -1.20 4.87
C HIS A 125 -14.17 -1.73 5.92
N PHE A 126 -14.32 -3.05 5.94
CA PHE A 126 -15.01 -3.78 6.99
C PHE A 126 -13.97 -4.48 7.85
N LEU A 127 -13.93 -4.11 9.13
CA LEU A 127 -13.08 -4.75 10.11
C LEU A 127 -13.88 -5.78 10.90
N ASN A 128 -13.32 -6.99 10.97
CA ASN A 128 -13.79 -8.06 11.83
C ASN A 128 -12.64 -8.54 12.74
N ILE A 129 -12.81 -8.42 14.06
CA ILE A 129 -11.83 -8.89 15.04
C ILE A 129 -12.49 -9.88 16.00
N ASP A 130 -11.97 -11.10 16.00
CA ASP A 130 -12.38 -12.18 16.88
C ASP A 130 -11.32 -12.43 17.96
N PHE A 131 -11.47 -11.79 19.12
CA PHE A 131 -10.53 -11.92 20.24
C PHE A 131 -10.54 -13.32 20.86
N SER A 132 -11.57 -14.14 20.59
CA SER A 132 -11.63 -15.53 21.09
C SER A 132 -10.56 -16.44 20.48
N LYS A 133 -10.04 -16.07 19.30
CA LYS A 133 -9.00 -16.81 18.59
C LYS A 133 -7.58 -16.39 18.96
N LEU A 134 -7.43 -15.31 19.75
CA LEU A 134 -6.12 -14.93 20.29
C LEU A 134 -5.67 -15.98 21.30
N ARG A 135 -4.56 -16.66 21.00
CA ARG A 135 -3.84 -17.51 21.97
C ARG A 135 -3.19 -16.63 23.04
N ASN A 136 -3.98 -16.14 23.99
CA ASN A 136 -3.46 -15.47 25.17
C ASN A 136 -2.89 -16.54 26.11
N TYR A 137 -1.56 -16.59 26.22
CA TYR A 137 -0.88 -17.31 27.29
C TYR A 137 -1.23 -16.64 28.63
N GLY A 138 -2.31 -17.10 29.28
CA GLY A 138 -2.57 -16.87 30.70
C GLY A 138 -3.40 -15.64 31.10
N ALA A 139 -4.07 -14.95 30.18
CA ALA A 139 -5.00 -13.88 30.54
C ALA A 139 -6.37 -14.11 29.88
N GLU A 140 -7.42 -14.24 30.69
CA GLU A 140 -8.80 -14.17 30.22
C GLU A 140 -9.05 -12.77 29.65
N SER A 141 -8.96 -12.62 28.33
CA SER A 141 -9.36 -11.37 27.69
C SER A 141 -10.84 -11.45 27.33
N ASN A 142 -11.72 -11.00 28.23
CA ASN A 142 -13.11 -10.67 27.92
C ASN A 142 -13.19 -9.37 27.10
N LEU A 143 -12.43 -9.28 26.00
CA LEU A 143 -12.52 -8.17 25.08
C LEU A 143 -13.71 -8.41 24.15
N PRO A 144 -14.60 -7.41 23.95
CA PRO A 144 -15.71 -7.56 23.03
C PRO A 144 -15.20 -7.70 21.60
N ASN A 145 -15.72 -8.68 20.87
CA ASN A 145 -15.45 -8.85 19.44
C ASN A 145 -15.94 -7.62 18.67
N VAL A 146 -15.23 -7.31 17.58
CA VAL A 146 -15.64 -6.28 16.64
C VAL A 146 -16.20 -6.99 15.42
N ASP A 147 -17.53 -7.00 15.28
CA ASP A 147 -18.19 -7.66 14.16
C ASP A 147 -18.53 -6.62 13.07
N ASN A 148 -17.93 -6.78 11.88
CA ASN A 148 -18.26 -6.05 10.64
C ASN A 148 -18.35 -4.51 10.80
N LYS A 149 -17.40 -3.90 11.51
CA LYS A 149 -17.36 -2.44 11.63
C LYS A 149 -16.98 -1.82 10.29
N PHE A 150 -17.90 -1.06 9.70
CA PHE A 150 -17.65 -0.34 8.45
C PHE A 150 -17.02 1.03 8.72
N SER A 151 -15.93 1.31 8.03
CA SER A 151 -15.18 2.55 8.12
C SER A 151 -15.06 3.16 6.72
N PRO A 152 -15.78 4.26 6.40
CA PRO A 152 -15.66 4.90 5.11
C PRO A 152 -14.29 5.57 4.97
N ASN A 153 -13.78 5.65 3.73
CA ASN A 153 -12.57 6.40 3.42
C ASN A 153 -12.63 7.04 2.03
N PHE A 154 -11.84 8.08 1.85
CA PHE A 154 -11.63 8.72 0.57
C PHE A 154 -10.15 9.04 0.41
N GLY A 155 -9.70 9.16 -0.84
CA GLY A 155 -8.32 9.38 -1.19
C GLY A 155 -8.18 10.28 -2.40
N ALA A 156 -6.99 10.82 -2.59
CA ALA A 156 -6.66 11.61 -3.77
C ALA A 156 -5.22 11.37 -4.20
N GLY A 157 -4.96 11.60 -5.48
CA GLY A 157 -3.61 11.49 -6.01
C GLY A 157 -3.41 12.30 -7.27
N VAL A 158 -2.14 12.58 -7.56
CA VAL A 158 -1.65 13.14 -8.81
C VAL A 158 -0.64 12.15 -9.36
N TYR A 159 -0.70 11.87 -10.66
CA TYR A 159 0.16 10.92 -11.32
C TYR A 159 0.57 11.45 -12.69
N TYR A 160 1.87 11.70 -12.86
CA TYR A 160 2.46 12.06 -14.12
C TYR A 160 3.14 10.85 -14.75
N HIS A 161 2.88 10.61 -16.03
CA HIS A 161 3.59 9.57 -16.76
C HIS A 161 3.83 9.92 -18.23
N THR A 162 4.88 9.31 -18.75
CA THR A 162 5.25 9.24 -20.18
C THR A 162 5.34 7.76 -20.56
N ASP A 163 5.94 7.44 -21.71
CA ASP A 163 6.17 6.06 -22.11
C ASP A 163 7.22 5.36 -21.22
N ASN A 164 8.23 6.10 -20.75
CA ASN A 164 9.37 5.53 -20.01
C ASN A 164 9.51 6.02 -18.56
N PHE A 165 8.78 7.06 -18.14
CA PHE A 165 8.90 7.62 -16.80
C PHE A 165 7.53 7.78 -16.14
N TYR A 166 7.50 7.60 -14.82
CA TYR A 166 6.36 7.99 -14.00
C TYR A 166 6.78 8.58 -12.65
N SER A 167 5.91 9.44 -12.14
CA SER A 167 6.00 9.98 -10.79
C SER A 167 4.59 10.29 -10.27
N GLY A 168 4.33 10.04 -8.99
CA GLY A 168 3.03 10.28 -8.40
C GLY A 168 3.10 10.61 -6.93
N LEU A 169 2.18 11.46 -6.49
CA LEU A 169 1.97 11.81 -5.10
C LEU A 169 0.51 11.50 -4.74
N SER A 170 0.27 10.85 -3.62
CA SER A 170 -1.07 10.46 -3.23
C SER A 170 -1.25 10.39 -1.72
N VAL A 171 -2.51 10.55 -1.31
CA VAL A 171 -3.02 10.21 0.01
C VAL A 171 -4.15 9.20 -0.24
N PRO A 172 -3.89 7.88 -0.12
CA PRO A 172 -4.88 6.85 -0.45
C PRO A 172 -6.10 6.88 0.47
N ASN A 173 -5.89 7.24 1.74
CA ASN A 173 -6.89 7.24 2.79
C ASN A 173 -6.71 8.52 3.63
N PHE A 174 -7.69 9.41 3.60
CA PHE A 174 -7.71 10.66 4.37
C PHE A 174 -8.29 10.48 5.76
N LEU A 175 -9.29 9.62 5.91
CA LEU A 175 -9.96 9.40 7.18
C LEU A 175 -9.11 8.48 8.05
N GLN A 176 -8.87 8.95 9.28
CA GLN A 176 -8.27 8.17 10.34
C GLN A 176 -9.39 7.44 11.06
N THR A 177 -9.28 6.12 11.17
CA THR A 177 -10.24 5.34 11.93
C THR A 177 -9.63 4.99 13.28
N GLU A 178 -10.29 5.43 14.37
CA GLU A 178 -9.95 5.00 15.72
C GLU A 178 -10.77 3.74 16.05
N HIS A 179 -10.08 2.67 16.44
CA HIS A 179 -10.72 1.38 16.66
C HIS A 179 -10.99 1.07 18.13
N PHE A 180 -10.40 1.82 19.06
CA PHE A 180 -10.50 1.56 20.50
C PHE A 180 -10.74 2.84 21.30
N ASP A 181 -12.01 3.22 21.45
CA ASP A 181 -12.44 4.15 22.49
C ASP A 181 -13.22 3.36 23.53
N SER A 182 -12.52 2.94 24.59
CA SER A 182 -13.18 2.44 25.79
C SER A 182 -13.40 3.62 26.72
N ALA A 183 -14.64 4.10 26.77
CA ALA A 183 -15.16 4.89 27.88
C ALA A 183 -15.16 4.00 29.14
N GLY A 184 -14.03 3.94 29.84
CA GLY A 184 -13.88 3.13 31.05
C GLY A 184 -12.52 3.32 31.69
N THR A 185 -12.53 3.86 32.91
CA THR A 185 -11.41 4.19 33.78
C THR A 185 -10.33 3.09 33.86
N ASP A 186 -9.07 3.53 33.79
CA ASP A 186 -7.82 2.81 34.10
C ASP A 186 -7.28 1.75 33.10
N SER A 187 -6.09 2.10 32.58
CA SER A 187 -4.96 1.24 32.19
C SER A 187 -4.87 0.71 30.75
N SER A 188 -3.87 1.27 30.03
CA SER A 188 -3.24 0.82 28.77
C SER A 188 -4.12 0.76 27.51
N SER A 189 -4.30 1.91 26.87
CA SER A 189 -4.86 2.02 25.52
C SER A 189 -3.88 1.53 24.45
N PHE A 190 -4.19 0.43 23.78
CA PHE A 190 -3.61 0.11 22.48
C PHE A 190 -4.43 0.84 21.41
N LEU A 191 -4.08 2.09 21.15
CA LEU A 191 -4.64 2.87 20.04
C LEU A 191 -4.04 2.35 18.73
N ALA A 192 -4.75 1.46 18.04
CA ALA A 192 -4.55 1.27 16.60
C ALA A 192 -5.18 2.48 15.90
N GLU A 193 -4.36 3.50 15.62
CA GLU A 193 -4.76 4.71 14.91
C GLU A 193 -4.32 4.58 13.45
N GLU A 194 -5.26 4.44 12.51
CA GLU A 194 -4.93 4.60 11.10
C GLU A 194 -4.52 6.06 10.86
N ARG A 195 -3.27 6.31 10.50
CA ARG A 195 -2.76 7.66 10.27
C ARG A 195 -2.77 8.04 8.80
N LEU A 196 -2.92 9.35 8.54
CA LEU A 196 -2.84 9.90 7.20
C LEU A 196 -1.46 9.57 6.60
N ASN A 197 -1.48 8.76 5.55
CA ASN A 197 -0.29 8.25 4.88
C ASN A 197 -0.11 8.97 3.55
N ILE A 198 1.01 9.69 3.39
CA ILE A 198 1.40 10.32 2.13
C ILE A 198 2.35 9.38 1.40
N TYR A 199 2.04 9.08 0.13
CA TYR A 199 2.83 8.22 -0.73
C TYR A 199 3.42 9.04 -1.88
N PHE A 200 4.71 8.86 -2.13
CA PHE A 200 5.39 9.34 -3.31
C PHE A 200 6.00 8.15 -4.06
N ILE A 201 5.60 7.95 -5.31
CA ILE A 201 6.11 6.88 -6.17
C ILE A 201 6.83 7.46 -7.37
N THR A 202 7.89 6.81 -7.82
CA THR A 202 8.56 7.16 -9.07
C THR A 202 9.27 5.96 -9.68
N GLY A 203 9.46 5.97 -10.99
CA GLY A 203 10.24 4.96 -11.68
C GLY A 203 10.53 5.34 -13.12
N TYR A 204 11.51 4.65 -13.70
CA TYR A 204 11.94 4.84 -15.08
C TYR A 204 12.12 3.48 -15.76
N VAL A 205 11.94 3.43 -17.08
CA VAL A 205 12.17 2.25 -17.92
C VAL A 205 13.36 2.56 -18.83
N PHE A 206 14.50 1.92 -18.56
CA PHE A 206 15.69 2.02 -19.38
C PHE A 206 15.71 0.89 -20.41
N ASP A 207 15.72 1.22 -21.70
CA ASP A 207 15.93 0.26 -22.77
C ASP A 207 17.44 -0.04 -22.87
N LEU A 208 17.91 -1.14 -22.26
CA LEU A 208 19.32 -1.53 -22.31
C LEU A 208 19.65 -2.15 -23.66
N ASN A 209 18.74 -2.97 -24.19
CA ASN A 209 18.76 -3.52 -25.54
C ASN A 209 17.32 -3.89 -25.96
N PRO A 210 17.07 -4.26 -27.24
CA PRO A 210 15.70 -4.57 -27.72
C PRO A 210 14.97 -5.69 -26.96
N ASN A 211 15.71 -6.51 -26.21
CA ASN A 211 15.22 -7.70 -25.51
C ASN A 211 15.29 -7.56 -23.98
N LEU A 212 15.79 -6.44 -23.45
CA LEU A 212 16.06 -6.26 -22.03
C LEU A 212 15.83 -4.81 -21.62
N LYS A 213 14.83 -4.60 -20.76
CA LYS A 213 14.55 -3.31 -20.15
C LYS A 213 14.82 -3.37 -18.65
N PHE A 214 15.40 -2.31 -18.10
CA PHE A 214 15.66 -2.17 -16.67
C PHE A 214 14.69 -1.17 -16.07
N LYS A 215 13.97 -1.58 -15.01
CA LYS A 215 12.86 -0.85 -14.41
C LYS A 215 13.11 -0.58 -12.93
N PRO A 216 13.97 0.38 -12.57
CA PRO A 216 14.10 0.84 -11.21
C PRO A 216 12.86 1.64 -10.80
N ALA A 217 12.43 1.45 -9.56
CA ALA A 217 11.33 2.18 -8.96
C ALA A 217 11.65 2.48 -7.49
N GLY A 218 11.07 3.58 -7.01
CA GLY A 218 11.11 3.99 -5.62
C GLY A 218 9.72 4.32 -5.11
N LEU A 219 9.49 4.03 -3.84
CA LEU A 219 8.31 4.42 -3.08
C LEU A 219 8.76 5.04 -1.76
N VAL A 220 8.21 6.20 -1.43
CA VAL A 220 8.39 6.86 -0.14
C VAL A 220 7.02 6.93 0.54
N LYS A 221 6.93 6.43 1.77
CA LYS A 221 5.74 6.56 2.62
C LYS A 221 6.10 7.46 3.82
N ALA A 222 5.34 8.53 3.97
CA ALA A 222 5.47 9.48 5.06
C ALA A 222 4.20 9.48 5.91
N VAL A 223 4.38 9.37 7.22
CA VAL A 223 3.29 9.33 8.21
C VAL A 223 3.64 10.27 9.36
N LYS A 224 2.69 11.08 9.81
CA LYS A 224 2.93 11.97 10.94
C LYS A 224 3.22 11.14 12.20
N GLY A 225 4.36 11.40 12.83
CA GLY A 225 4.77 10.72 14.08
C GLY A 225 5.44 9.37 13.89
N ALA A 226 5.73 8.94 12.65
CA ALA A 226 6.56 7.77 12.37
C ALA A 226 7.79 8.14 11.54
N PRO A 227 8.88 7.35 11.61
CA PRO A 227 10.02 7.50 10.70
C PRO A 227 9.60 7.37 9.23
N LEU A 228 10.31 8.09 8.36
CA LEU A 228 10.12 8.00 6.91
C LEU A 228 10.46 6.59 6.42
N GLN A 229 9.58 6.00 5.61
CA GLN A 229 9.81 4.69 5.00
C GLN A 229 10.13 4.88 3.51
N ILE A 230 11.19 4.20 3.05
CA ILE A 230 11.67 4.27 1.67
C ILE A 230 11.87 2.84 1.18
N ASP A 231 11.14 2.49 0.13
CA ASP A 231 11.25 1.22 -0.57
C ASP A 231 11.87 1.47 -1.95
N VAL A 232 12.87 0.67 -2.31
CA VAL A 232 13.51 0.72 -3.63
C VAL A 232 13.44 -0.67 -4.23
N SER A 233 13.03 -0.75 -5.49
CA SER A 233 12.94 -1.99 -6.24
C SER A 233 13.52 -1.81 -7.63
N ALA A 234 13.94 -2.92 -8.23
CA ALA A 234 14.46 -2.92 -9.59
C ALA A 234 14.12 -4.24 -10.26
N ASN A 235 13.46 -4.17 -11.41
CA ASN A 235 13.08 -5.34 -12.21
C ASN A 235 13.75 -5.31 -13.58
N PHE A 236 13.98 -6.49 -14.15
CA PHE A 236 14.43 -6.63 -15.54
C PHE A 236 13.32 -7.25 -16.37
N LEU A 237 12.83 -6.51 -17.36
CA LEU A 237 11.84 -7.01 -18.31
C LEU A 237 12.54 -7.60 -19.52
N ILE A 238 12.44 -8.92 -19.68
CA ILE A 238 13.05 -9.69 -20.75
C ILE A 238 12.00 -9.96 -21.84
N ASN A 239 12.33 -9.62 -23.08
CA ASN A 239 11.50 -9.79 -24.28
C ASN A 239 10.07 -9.25 -24.12
N ASP A 240 9.88 -8.18 -23.34
CA ASP A 240 8.58 -7.60 -23.00
C ASP A 240 7.56 -8.59 -22.40
N LYS A 241 8.03 -9.71 -21.84
CA LYS A 241 7.17 -10.80 -21.34
C LYS A 241 7.47 -11.23 -19.91
N PHE A 242 8.75 -11.28 -19.53
CA PHE A 242 9.17 -11.83 -18.24
C PHE A 242 9.79 -10.72 -17.39
N SER A 243 9.28 -10.52 -16.19
CA SER A 243 9.76 -9.53 -15.22
C SER A 243 10.15 -10.17 -13.90
#